data_AF-U2EYB1-F1
#
_entry.id   AF-U2EYB1-F1
#
_cell.length_a   1.000
_cell.length_b   1.000
_cell.length_c   1.000
_cell.angle_alpha   90.00
_cell.angle_beta   90.00
_cell.angle_gamma   90.00
#
_symmetry.space_group_name_H-M   'P 1'
#
loop_
_entity.id
_entity.type
_entity.pdbx_description
1 polymer ?
#
loop_
_entity_poly.entity_id
_entity_poly.type
_entity_poly.pdbx_seq_one_letter_code
_entity_poly.pdbx_strand_id
1 'polypeptide(L)'
;MDNELICNKLINQYLLRGRKFVEYACFRYGYYNAQISGKIGNGFVDDFQYFVFTKSIKSLGSIRELLRLGHVEDVFIILRTSFEGYIASRYIDEEYNTDILNDFIFIPQLIAARKIIYQNGKAVERGTQEIIEYIQRNPSDMKLGRDKRYFYDFYAFLCNYAHCNFSIINEFIDDGQFSCDKSDNIYMAKVMTLFVYIKLFESIVTVEGEDFLNSREEKECYKLVRESTKFIYDRLEEFSKYNCKTASDELNRHMRNMFKNMRSSLKEEVGSIKKDFL
;
A
#
# COMPACT_ATOMS: atom_id res chain seq x y z
N MET A 1 -25.46 2.56 11.96
CA MET A 1 -25.09 2.89 10.58
C MET A 1 -24.44 1.67 10.00
N ASP A 2 -24.84 1.25 8.80
CA ASP A 2 -24.28 0.06 8.15
C ASP A 2 -22.75 0.18 8.01
N ASN A 3 -22.02 -0.86 8.39
CA ASN A 3 -20.55 -0.90 8.36
C ASN A 3 -20.02 -0.73 6.94
N GLU A 4 -20.74 -1.20 5.93
CA GLU A 4 -20.38 -0.98 4.53
C GLU A 4 -20.50 0.48 4.12
N LEU A 5 -21.56 1.16 4.57
CA LEU A 5 -21.75 2.59 4.34
C LEU A 5 -20.64 3.43 4.99
N ILE A 6 -20.21 3.04 6.21
CA ILE A 6 -19.05 3.67 6.87
C ILE A 6 -17.79 3.49 6.04
N CYS A 7 -17.54 2.29 5.50
CA CYS A 7 -16.38 2.06 4.64
C CYS A 7 -16.39 2.95 3.40
N ASN A 8 -17.53 3.04 2.71
CA ASN A 8 -17.70 3.89 1.54
C ASN A 8 -17.41 5.36 1.85
N LYS A 9 -17.89 5.84 3.01
CA LYS A 9 -17.60 7.21 3.48
C LYS A 9 -16.10 7.42 3.70
N LEU A 10 -15.43 6.51 4.40
CA LEU A 10 -14.01 6.62 4.69
C LEU A 10 -13.15 6.55 3.42
N ILE A 11 -13.45 5.64 2.49
CA ILE A 11 -12.77 5.53 1.19
C ILE A 11 -12.89 6.86 0.41
N ASN A 12 -14.09 7.45 0.37
CA ASN A 12 -14.30 8.74 -0.28
C ASN A 12 -13.54 9.88 0.40
N GLN A 13 -13.45 9.88 1.72
CA GLN A 13 -12.66 10.86 2.46
C GLN A 13 -11.17 10.72 2.19
N TYR A 14 -10.63 9.50 2.17
CA TYR A 14 -9.25 9.22 1.80
C TYR A 14 -8.94 9.69 0.37
N LEU A 15 -9.82 9.40 -0.57
CA LEU A 15 -9.66 9.85 -1.95
C LEU A 15 -9.69 11.39 -2.06
N LEU A 16 -10.63 12.05 -1.39
CA LEU A 16 -10.75 13.50 -1.40
C LEU A 16 -9.53 14.19 -0.79
N ARG A 17 -9.13 13.78 0.42
CA ARG A 17 -8.01 14.38 1.14
C ARG A 17 -6.67 14.06 0.46
N GLY A 18 -6.50 12.83 0.00
CA GLY A 18 -5.31 12.41 -0.73
C GLY A 18 -5.10 13.19 -2.01
N ARG A 19 -6.16 13.44 -2.80
CA ARG A 19 -6.07 14.29 -4.01
C ARG A 19 -5.63 15.70 -3.69
N LYS A 20 -6.22 16.32 -2.66
CA LYS A 20 -5.82 17.66 -2.23
C LYS A 20 -4.34 17.68 -1.82
N PHE A 21 -3.92 16.73 -0.97
CA PHE A 21 -2.53 16.63 -0.54
C PHE A 21 -1.56 16.51 -1.72
N VAL A 22 -1.89 15.67 -2.71
CA VAL A 22 -1.10 15.55 -3.95
C VAL A 22 -1.00 16.89 -4.69
N GLU A 23 -2.07 17.67 -4.75
CA GLU A 23 -2.09 18.94 -5.48
C GLU A 23 -1.25 20.04 -4.83
N TYR A 24 -1.12 20.06 -3.49
CA TYR A 24 -0.39 21.14 -2.80
C TYR A 24 0.97 20.75 -2.21
N ALA A 25 1.17 19.50 -1.77
CA ALA A 25 2.38 19.08 -1.05
C ALA A 25 3.31 18.19 -1.88
N CYS A 26 2.78 17.35 -2.78
CA CYS A 26 3.59 16.38 -3.52
C CYS A 26 4.43 17.04 -4.64
N PHE A 27 5.52 17.69 -4.26
CA PHE A 27 6.51 18.29 -5.14
C PHE A 27 7.80 17.48 -5.15
N ARG A 28 8.54 17.54 -6.26
CA ARG A 28 9.81 16.82 -6.43
C ARG A 28 10.99 17.57 -5.82
N TYR A 29 10.97 17.74 -4.49
CA TYR A 29 11.99 18.48 -3.75
C TYR A 29 13.40 17.95 -3.98
N GLY A 30 13.59 16.63 -3.95
CA GLY A 30 14.89 15.98 -4.17
C GLY A 30 15.48 16.31 -5.53
N TYR A 31 14.66 16.17 -6.58
CA TYR A 31 15.08 16.50 -7.95
C TYR A 31 15.49 17.97 -8.10
N TYR A 32 14.65 18.91 -7.66
CA TYR A 32 14.94 20.34 -7.80
C TYR A 32 16.15 20.77 -6.98
N ASN A 33 16.28 20.28 -5.73
CA ASN A 33 17.44 20.56 -4.89
C ASN A 33 18.73 20.02 -5.53
N ALA A 34 18.69 18.86 -6.16
CA ALA A 34 19.83 18.30 -6.87
C ALA A 34 20.20 19.10 -8.13
N GLN A 35 19.22 19.64 -8.87
CA GLN A 35 19.49 20.51 -10.01
C GLN A 35 20.22 21.80 -9.61
N ILE A 36 19.90 22.36 -8.44
CA ILE A 36 20.52 23.59 -7.93
C ILE A 36 21.89 23.31 -7.33
N SER A 37 22.00 22.28 -6.49
CA SER A 37 23.21 21.99 -5.71
C SER A 37 24.24 21.12 -6.43
N GLY A 38 23.81 20.41 -7.49
CA GLY A 38 24.61 19.37 -8.16
C GLY A 38 24.78 18.08 -7.35
N LYS A 39 24.08 17.92 -6.22
CA LYS A 39 24.24 16.77 -5.31
C LYS A 39 22.93 16.00 -5.14
N ILE A 40 23.04 14.67 -5.16
CA ILE A 40 21.95 13.78 -4.75
C ILE A 40 21.88 13.79 -3.22
N GLY A 41 20.68 14.01 -2.68
CA GLY A 41 20.43 14.09 -1.24
C GLY A 41 19.18 13.33 -0.80
N ASN A 42 18.89 13.38 0.49
CA ASN A 42 17.77 12.68 1.12
C ASN A 42 16.38 13.14 0.64
N GLY A 43 16.23 14.34 0.07
CA GLY A 43 14.95 14.78 -0.51
C GLY A 43 14.43 13.91 -1.65
N PHE A 44 15.24 12.99 -2.20
CA PHE A 44 14.75 11.96 -3.12
C PHE A 44 13.90 10.88 -2.44
N VAL A 45 14.00 10.72 -1.12
CA VAL A 45 13.07 9.91 -0.33
C VAL A 45 11.66 10.50 -0.48
N ASP A 46 11.49 11.80 -0.24
CA ASP A 46 10.22 12.51 -0.41
C ASP A 46 9.68 12.38 -1.85
N ASP A 47 10.55 12.57 -2.88
CA ASP A 47 10.17 12.34 -4.28
C ASP A 47 9.56 10.94 -4.50
N PHE A 48 10.16 9.91 -3.91
CA PHE A 48 9.69 8.53 -4.03
C PHE A 48 8.40 8.29 -3.22
N GLN A 49 8.33 8.75 -1.97
CA GLN A 49 7.14 8.63 -1.14
C GLN A 49 5.94 9.34 -1.77
N TYR A 50 6.12 10.56 -2.27
CA TYR A 50 5.09 11.31 -2.97
C TYR A 50 4.69 10.68 -4.31
N PHE A 51 5.62 10.06 -5.03
CA PHE A 51 5.29 9.24 -6.20
C PHE A 51 4.41 8.04 -5.82
N VAL A 52 4.80 7.27 -4.80
CA VAL A 52 4.03 6.13 -4.28
C VAL A 52 2.64 6.58 -3.84
N PHE A 53 2.56 7.66 -3.07
CA PHE A 53 1.31 8.20 -2.58
C PHE A 53 0.40 8.63 -3.73
N THR A 54 0.92 9.42 -4.67
CA THR A 54 0.18 9.88 -5.87
C THR A 54 -0.36 8.71 -6.69
N LYS A 55 0.48 7.70 -6.96
CA LYS A 55 0.06 6.47 -7.65
C LYS A 55 -1.04 5.72 -6.88
N SER A 56 -0.91 5.64 -5.56
CA SER A 56 -1.87 4.97 -4.69
C SER A 56 -3.20 5.71 -4.63
N ILE A 57 -3.22 7.04 -4.54
CA ILE A 57 -4.45 7.84 -4.57
C ILE A 57 -5.17 7.71 -5.92
N LYS A 58 -4.43 7.67 -7.03
CA LYS A 58 -5.01 7.38 -8.35
C LYS A 58 -5.66 5.99 -8.37
N SER A 59 -4.97 4.99 -7.84
CA SER A 59 -5.46 3.61 -7.73
C SER A 59 -6.69 3.48 -6.83
N LEU A 60 -6.80 4.29 -5.76
CA LEU A 60 -7.98 4.33 -4.89
C LEU A 60 -9.23 4.77 -5.66
N GLY A 61 -9.07 5.67 -6.63
CA GLY A 61 -10.15 6.07 -7.53
C GLY A 61 -10.69 4.89 -8.33
N SER A 62 -9.82 4.04 -8.86
CA SER A 62 -10.20 2.81 -9.56
C SER A 62 -10.82 1.78 -8.62
N ILE A 63 -10.21 1.54 -7.45
CA ILE A 63 -10.74 0.63 -6.41
C ILE A 63 -12.18 1.03 -6.03
N ARG A 64 -12.45 2.32 -5.84
CA ARG A 64 -13.80 2.80 -5.50
C ARG A 64 -14.83 2.43 -6.57
N GLU A 65 -14.50 2.59 -7.85
CA GLU A 65 -15.44 2.22 -8.92
C GLU A 65 -15.62 0.71 -9.03
N LEU A 66 -14.55 -0.07 -8.89
CA LEU A 66 -14.63 -1.53 -8.91
C LEU A 66 -15.48 -2.07 -7.76
N LEU A 67 -15.34 -1.50 -6.56
CA LEU A 67 -16.20 -1.80 -5.41
C LEU A 67 -17.69 -1.47 -5.67
N ARG A 68 -17.98 -0.46 -6.51
CA ARG A 68 -19.36 -0.11 -6.89
C ARG A 68 -19.93 -1.07 -7.93
N LEU A 69 -19.07 -1.56 -8.83
CA LEU A 69 -19.43 -2.56 -9.84
C LEU A 69 -19.49 -3.99 -9.28
N GLY A 70 -18.90 -4.22 -8.10
CA GLY A 70 -18.79 -5.54 -7.50
C GLY A 70 -17.64 -6.38 -8.03
N HIS A 71 -16.66 -5.78 -8.69
CA HIS A 71 -15.48 -6.46 -9.20
C HIS A 71 -14.44 -6.59 -8.08
N VAL A 72 -14.65 -7.53 -7.16
CA VAL A 72 -13.88 -7.62 -5.91
C VAL A 72 -12.47 -8.12 -6.14
N GLU A 73 -12.28 -9.03 -7.07
CA GLU A 73 -11.01 -9.65 -7.41
C GLU A 73 -10.06 -8.58 -7.97
N ASP A 74 -10.56 -7.72 -8.87
CA ASP A 74 -9.81 -6.58 -9.42
C ASP A 74 -9.41 -5.57 -8.33
N VAL A 75 -10.23 -5.40 -7.29
CA VAL A 75 -9.87 -4.57 -6.13
C VAL A 75 -8.64 -5.14 -5.43
N PHE A 76 -8.57 -6.46 -5.21
CA PHE A 76 -7.41 -7.08 -4.58
C PHE A 76 -6.14 -7.01 -5.45
N ILE A 77 -6.28 -7.16 -6.77
CA ILE A 77 -5.18 -7.00 -7.72
C ILE A 77 -4.57 -5.59 -7.60
N ILE A 78 -5.41 -4.55 -7.62
CA ILE A 78 -4.95 -3.17 -7.52
C ILE A 78 -4.45 -2.87 -6.10
N LEU A 79 -5.11 -3.39 -5.07
CA LEU A 79 -4.70 -3.18 -3.68
C LEU A 79 -3.28 -3.69 -3.40
N ARG A 80 -2.86 -4.79 -4.06
CA ARG A 80 -1.50 -5.31 -4.00
C ARG A 80 -0.46 -4.25 -4.33
N THR A 81 -0.62 -3.52 -5.44
CA THR A 81 0.39 -2.51 -5.81
C THR A 81 0.43 -1.34 -4.83
N SER A 82 -0.69 -0.96 -4.20
CA SER A 82 -0.69 0.07 -3.15
C SER A 82 0.00 -0.43 -1.87
N PHE A 83 -0.20 -1.70 -1.50
CA PHE A 83 0.47 -2.31 -0.35
C PHE A 83 1.98 -2.44 -0.57
N GLU A 84 2.42 -2.90 -1.75
CA GLU A 84 3.84 -2.93 -2.11
C GLU A 84 4.45 -1.54 -2.09
N GLY A 85 3.72 -0.54 -2.59
CA GLY A 85 4.10 0.87 -2.53
C GLY A 85 4.33 1.35 -1.09
N TYR A 86 3.37 1.07 -0.19
CA TYR A 86 3.51 1.39 1.24
C TYR A 86 4.79 0.80 1.84
N ILE A 87 5.01 -0.51 1.66
CA ILE A 87 6.17 -1.19 2.24
C ILE A 87 7.48 -0.60 1.68
N ALA A 88 7.55 -0.35 0.37
CA ALA A 88 8.71 0.27 -0.25
C ALA A 88 8.95 1.71 0.27
N SER A 89 7.88 2.51 0.38
CA SER A 89 7.91 3.89 0.86
C SER A 89 8.40 4.01 2.30
N ARG A 90 7.97 3.08 3.16
CA ARG A 90 8.44 3.01 4.54
C ARG A 90 9.89 2.56 4.61
N TYR A 91 10.28 1.60 3.78
CA TYR A 91 11.63 1.04 3.76
C TYR A 91 12.69 2.04 3.32
N ILE A 92 12.44 2.80 2.25
CA ILE A 92 13.40 3.80 1.75
C ILE A 92 13.67 4.92 2.75
N ASP A 93 12.69 5.21 3.62
CA ASP A 93 12.77 6.25 4.64
C ASP A 93 13.47 5.74 5.91
N GLU A 94 13.00 4.64 6.49
CA GLU A 94 13.54 4.12 7.76
C GLU A 94 14.94 3.49 7.61
N GLU A 95 15.28 2.92 6.44
CA GLU A 95 16.56 2.26 6.18
C GLU A 95 17.44 3.09 5.22
N TYR A 96 17.21 4.41 5.18
CA TYR A 96 17.84 5.30 4.22
C TYR A 96 19.38 5.21 4.24
N ASN A 97 19.94 4.98 3.05
CA ASN A 97 21.34 5.24 2.72
C ASN A 97 21.41 5.72 1.26
N THR A 98 22.53 6.27 0.82
CA THR A 98 22.62 6.83 -0.54
C THR A 98 22.41 5.78 -1.63
N ASP A 99 22.83 4.54 -1.40
CA ASP A 99 22.75 3.46 -2.39
C ASP A 99 21.30 2.98 -2.59
N ILE A 100 20.44 3.08 -1.57
CA ILE A 100 19.03 2.73 -1.67
C ILE A 100 18.32 3.56 -2.75
N LEU A 101 18.76 4.81 -2.97
CA LEU A 101 18.18 5.66 -4.01
C LEU A 101 18.45 5.11 -5.41
N ASN A 102 19.58 4.42 -5.61
CA ASN A 102 19.86 3.72 -6.86
C ASN A 102 18.87 2.58 -7.07
N ASP A 103 18.58 1.80 -6.03
CA ASP A 103 17.67 0.66 -6.10
C ASP A 103 16.22 1.06 -6.46
N PHE A 104 15.73 2.18 -5.93
CA PHE A 104 14.33 2.57 -6.09
C PHE A 104 14.08 3.63 -7.17
N ILE A 105 15.05 4.50 -7.45
CA ILE A 105 14.81 5.72 -8.24
C ILE A 105 15.68 5.72 -9.50
N PHE A 106 17.01 5.73 -9.34
CA PHE A 106 17.91 6.05 -10.46
C PHE A 106 18.09 4.89 -11.43
N ILE A 107 18.44 3.69 -10.94
CA ILE A 107 18.63 2.53 -11.81
C ILE A 107 17.33 2.11 -12.49
N PRO A 108 16.16 2.08 -11.82
CA PRO A 108 14.88 1.84 -12.51
C PRO A 108 14.61 2.81 -13.67
N GLN A 109 14.94 4.10 -13.53
CA GLN A 109 14.82 5.07 -14.63
C GLN A 109 15.76 4.75 -15.79
N LEU A 110 17.00 4.34 -15.50
CA LEU A 110 17.97 3.95 -16.52
C LEU A 110 17.59 2.64 -17.23
N ILE A 111 17.00 1.68 -16.51
CA ILE A 111 16.42 0.46 -17.08
C ILE A 111 15.27 0.83 -18.03
N ALA A 112 14.35 1.70 -17.59
CA ALA A 112 13.23 2.16 -18.42
C ALA A 112 13.70 2.92 -19.67
N ALA A 113 14.76 3.71 -19.56
CA ALA A 113 15.41 4.39 -20.67
C ALA A 113 16.27 3.45 -21.56
N ARG A 114 16.29 2.14 -21.27
CA ARG A 114 17.11 1.12 -21.94
C ARG A 114 18.61 1.44 -21.94
N LYS A 115 19.10 2.21 -20.97
CA LYS A 115 20.53 2.46 -20.74
C LYS A 115 21.18 1.33 -19.95
N ILE A 116 20.40 0.66 -19.10
CA ILE A 116 20.82 -0.49 -18.31
C ILE A 116 20.00 -1.71 -18.71
N ILE A 117 20.65 -2.88 -18.78
CA ILE A 117 19.99 -4.18 -18.88
C ILE A 117 20.07 -4.85 -17.51
N TYR A 118 18.94 -5.28 -16.99
CA TYR A 118 18.90 -6.14 -15.81
C TYR A 118 18.59 -7.57 -16.22
N GLN A 119 19.54 -8.48 -16.03
CA GLN A 119 19.40 -9.89 -16.38
C GLN A 119 20.15 -10.75 -15.37
N ASN A 120 19.56 -11.88 -14.97
CA ASN A 120 20.18 -12.85 -14.06
C ASN A 120 20.68 -12.22 -12.75
N GLY A 121 19.92 -11.26 -12.20
CA GLY A 121 20.29 -10.59 -10.95
C GLY A 121 21.39 -9.55 -11.08
N LYS A 122 21.81 -9.16 -12.29
CA LYS A 122 22.86 -8.18 -12.54
C LYS A 122 22.37 -7.03 -13.41
N ALA A 123 22.66 -5.80 -13.01
CA ALA A 123 22.52 -4.63 -13.85
C ALA A 123 23.81 -4.40 -14.64
N VAL A 124 23.68 -4.18 -15.95
CA VAL A 124 24.80 -3.96 -16.86
C VAL A 124 24.51 -2.75 -17.74
N GLU A 125 25.48 -1.84 -17.84
CA GLU A 125 25.36 -0.69 -18.74
C GLU A 125 25.42 -1.12 -20.21
N ARG A 126 24.51 -0.57 -21.02
CA ARG A 126 24.53 -0.79 -22.47
C ARG A 126 25.68 -0.02 -23.11
N GLY A 127 26.56 -0.74 -23.79
CA GLY A 127 27.68 -0.18 -24.55
C GLY A 127 29.02 -0.57 -23.93
N THR A 128 29.24 -0.20 -22.67
CA THR A 128 30.46 -0.50 -21.91
C THR A 128 30.49 -1.92 -21.37
N GLN A 129 29.32 -2.53 -21.15
CA GLN A 129 29.15 -3.80 -20.43
C GLN A 129 29.65 -3.76 -18.98
N GLU A 130 29.77 -2.57 -18.39
CA GLU A 130 30.13 -2.42 -16.97
C GLU A 130 29.00 -2.91 -16.06
N ILE A 131 29.38 -3.61 -15.00
CA ILE A 131 28.45 -4.09 -13.97
C ILE A 131 28.14 -2.92 -13.04
N ILE A 132 26.85 -2.66 -12.87
CA ILE A 132 26.35 -1.62 -11.99
C ILE A 132 25.84 -2.28 -10.72
N GLU A 133 26.23 -1.73 -9.57
CA GLU A 133 25.69 -2.11 -8.27
C GLU A 133 24.20 -1.71 -8.21
N TYR A 134 23.33 -2.71 -8.19
CA TYR A 134 21.89 -2.54 -8.17
C TYR A 134 21.26 -3.79 -7.57
N ILE A 135 20.37 -3.60 -6.60
CA ILE A 135 19.60 -4.66 -5.99
C ILE A 135 18.13 -4.45 -6.34
N GLN A 136 17.57 -5.35 -7.16
CA GLN A 136 16.12 -5.40 -7.32
C GLN A 136 15.50 -5.98 -6.06
N ARG A 137 14.99 -5.11 -5.19
CA ARG A 137 14.41 -5.51 -3.90
C ARG A 137 13.06 -6.17 -4.09
N ASN A 138 12.86 -7.33 -3.46
CA ASN A 138 11.54 -7.95 -3.40
C ASN A 138 10.72 -7.34 -2.26
N PRO A 139 9.39 -7.30 -2.37
CA PRO A 139 8.51 -6.86 -1.28
C PRO A 139 8.79 -7.55 0.07
N SER A 140 9.19 -8.82 0.06
CA SER A 140 9.55 -9.54 1.28
C SER A 140 10.78 -8.99 1.99
N ASP A 141 11.69 -8.34 1.28
CA ASP A 141 12.95 -7.86 1.83
C ASP A 141 12.78 -6.47 2.46
N MET A 142 11.67 -5.80 2.15
CA MET A 142 11.36 -4.42 2.54
C MET A 142 10.42 -4.32 3.75
N LYS A 143 9.90 -5.44 4.26
CA LYS A 143 8.97 -5.43 5.41
C LYS A 143 9.67 -5.00 6.71
N LEU A 144 9.14 -3.98 7.37
CA LEU A 144 9.66 -3.44 8.63
C LEU A 144 8.70 -3.66 9.80
N GLY A 145 9.19 -3.41 11.02
CA GLY A 145 8.35 -3.31 12.20
C GLY A 145 7.34 -4.46 12.41
N ARG A 146 6.09 -4.11 12.72
CA ARG A 146 5.00 -5.09 12.88
C ARG A 146 4.43 -5.58 11.55
N ASP A 147 4.81 -4.98 10.43
CA ASP A 147 4.40 -5.46 9.10
C ASP A 147 4.92 -6.87 8.84
N LYS A 148 6.09 -7.20 9.39
CA LYS A 148 6.67 -8.56 9.40
C LYS A 148 5.70 -9.66 9.84
N ARG A 149 4.72 -9.34 10.70
CA ARG A 149 3.82 -10.32 11.32
C ARG A 149 2.64 -10.71 10.44
N TYR A 150 2.19 -9.83 9.56
CA TYR A 150 1.06 -10.10 8.66
C TYR A 150 1.46 -10.15 7.19
N PHE A 151 2.68 -9.67 6.85
CA PHE A 151 3.14 -9.55 5.47
C PHE A 151 2.94 -10.83 4.68
N TYR A 152 3.43 -11.98 5.15
CA TYR A 152 3.38 -13.21 4.35
C TYR A 152 1.95 -13.68 4.07
N ASP A 153 1.08 -13.69 5.08
CA ASP A 153 -0.31 -14.11 4.89
C ASP A 153 -1.07 -13.12 3.99
N PHE A 154 -0.92 -11.81 4.23
CA PHE A 154 -1.63 -10.79 3.47
C PHE A 154 -1.12 -10.67 2.03
N TYR A 155 0.20 -10.73 1.84
CA TYR A 155 0.81 -10.70 0.53
C TYR A 155 0.47 -11.95 -0.28
N ALA A 156 0.51 -13.14 0.34
CA ALA A 156 0.10 -14.38 -0.31
C ALA A 156 -1.38 -14.34 -0.71
N PHE A 157 -2.25 -13.82 0.18
CA PHE A 157 -3.67 -13.60 -0.14
C PHE A 157 -3.83 -12.73 -1.40
N LEU A 158 -3.20 -11.56 -1.46
CA LEU A 158 -3.29 -10.67 -2.62
C LEU A 158 -2.68 -11.27 -3.90
N CYS A 159 -1.59 -12.05 -3.77
CA CYS A 159 -0.96 -12.75 -4.88
C CYS A 159 -1.89 -13.79 -5.54
N ASN A 160 -2.82 -14.39 -4.79
CA ASN A 160 -3.78 -15.34 -5.36
C ASN A 160 -4.66 -14.69 -6.44
N TYR A 161 -4.94 -13.39 -6.32
CA TYR A 161 -5.76 -12.65 -7.29
C TYR A 161 -4.95 -12.10 -8.46
N ALA A 162 -3.68 -11.72 -8.22
CA ALA A 162 -2.84 -11.09 -9.23
C ALA A 162 -2.25 -12.06 -10.28
N HIS A 163 -2.27 -13.36 -9.99
CA HIS A 163 -1.78 -14.39 -10.89
C HIS A 163 -2.95 -15.30 -11.30
N CYS A 164 -2.86 -15.93 -12.47
CA CYS A 164 -3.82 -16.97 -12.86
C CYS A 164 -3.64 -18.16 -11.91
N ASN A 165 -4.44 -18.18 -10.83
CA ASN A 165 -4.35 -19.15 -9.76
C ASN A 165 -5.70 -19.86 -9.61
N PHE A 166 -5.68 -21.19 -9.72
CA PHE A 166 -6.90 -21.99 -9.62
C PHE A 166 -7.50 -21.99 -8.20
N SER A 167 -6.75 -21.56 -7.19
CA SER A 167 -7.23 -21.50 -5.80
C SER A 167 -8.41 -20.57 -5.58
N ILE A 168 -8.62 -19.58 -6.47
CA ILE A 168 -9.72 -18.61 -6.40
C ILE A 168 -10.89 -18.96 -7.33
N ILE A 169 -10.91 -20.15 -7.94
CA ILE A 169 -11.95 -20.54 -8.91
C ILE A 169 -13.38 -20.37 -8.36
N ASN A 170 -13.57 -20.61 -7.06
CA ASN A 170 -14.88 -20.50 -6.43
C ASN A 170 -15.42 -19.07 -6.42
N GLU A 171 -14.61 -18.05 -6.63
CA GLU A 171 -15.06 -16.66 -6.77
C GLU A 171 -15.64 -16.38 -8.16
N PHE A 172 -15.35 -17.25 -9.13
CA PHE A 172 -15.86 -17.17 -10.50
C PHE A 172 -16.89 -18.24 -10.84
N ILE A 173 -17.20 -19.15 -9.91
CA ILE A 173 -18.22 -20.19 -10.10
C ILE A 173 -19.50 -19.86 -9.33
N ASP A 174 -20.62 -19.86 -10.05
CA ASP A 174 -21.97 -19.78 -9.51
C ASP A 174 -22.83 -20.93 -10.08
N ASP A 175 -23.50 -21.68 -9.22
CA ASP A 175 -24.28 -22.89 -9.57
C ASP A 175 -23.58 -23.87 -10.55
N GLY A 176 -22.26 -24.03 -10.38
CA GLY A 176 -21.43 -24.94 -11.19
C GLY A 176 -21.03 -24.40 -12.57
N GLN A 177 -21.33 -23.14 -12.87
CA GLN A 177 -20.96 -22.46 -14.11
C GLN A 177 -20.08 -21.24 -13.83
N PHE A 178 -19.28 -20.83 -14.82
CA PHE A 178 -18.53 -19.59 -14.70
C PHE A 178 -19.47 -18.38 -14.77
N SER A 179 -19.25 -17.41 -13.88
CA SER A 179 -20.00 -16.16 -13.80
C SER A 179 -19.06 -14.96 -13.71
N CYS A 180 -19.40 -13.90 -14.44
CA CYS A 180 -18.74 -12.60 -14.33
C CYS A 180 -19.44 -11.66 -13.34
N ASP A 181 -20.62 -12.05 -12.84
CA ASP A 181 -21.48 -11.20 -12.00
C ASP A 181 -21.36 -11.55 -10.51
N LYS A 182 -20.58 -12.59 -10.17
CA LYS A 182 -20.34 -13.00 -8.80
C LYS A 182 -19.54 -11.93 -8.07
N SER A 183 -19.97 -11.59 -6.85
CA SER A 183 -19.42 -10.47 -6.09
C SER A 183 -19.36 -10.78 -4.60
N ASP A 184 -18.56 -11.80 -4.28
CA ASP A 184 -18.35 -12.20 -2.90
C ASP A 184 -17.32 -11.28 -2.21
N ASN A 185 -17.36 -11.20 -0.89
CA ASN A 185 -16.31 -10.54 -0.09
C ASN A 185 -16.12 -9.03 -0.31
N ILE A 186 -17.07 -8.32 -0.93
CA ILE A 186 -17.07 -6.84 -1.07
C ILE A 186 -16.65 -6.14 0.24
N TYR A 187 -17.20 -6.61 1.36
CA TYR A 187 -16.95 -5.99 2.65
C TYR A 187 -15.51 -6.19 3.13
N MET A 188 -14.94 -7.38 2.90
CA MET A 188 -13.54 -7.66 3.22
C MET A 188 -12.61 -6.79 2.36
N ALA A 189 -12.91 -6.63 1.07
CA ALA A 189 -12.15 -5.76 0.18
C ALA A 189 -12.17 -4.29 0.64
N LYS A 190 -13.31 -3.79 1.11
CA LYS A 190 -13.43 -2.45 1.72
C LYS A 190 -12.54 -2.31 2.97
N VAL A 191 -12.56 -3.28 3.87
CA VAL A 191 -11.76 -3.27 5.11
C VAL A 191 -10.26 -3.34 4.82
N MET A 192 -9.84 -4.24 3.92
CA MET A 192 -8.43 -4.36 3.51
C MET A 192 -7.93 -3.12 2.77
N THR A 193 -8.77 -2.52 1.91
CA THR A 193 -8.47 -1.23 1.28
C THR A 193 -8.19 -0.18 2.35
N LEU A 194 -9.13 0.02 3.28
CA LEU A 194 -8.95 1.01 4.33
C LEU A 194 -7.71 0.75 5.18
N PHE A 195 -7.41 -0.51 5.51
CA PHE A 195 -6.18 -0.86 6.22
C PHE A 195 -4.91 -0.36 5.49
N VAL A 196 -4.78 -0.61 4.18
CA VAL A 196 -3.62 -0.17 3.41
C VAL A 196 -3.55 1.36 3.29
N TYR A 197 -4.69 2.03 3.10
CA TYR A 197 -4.70 3.49 2.99
C TYR A 197 -4.49 4.21 4.32
N ILE A 198 -4.89 3.61 5.44
CA ILE A 198 -4.47 4.05 6.77
C ILE A 198 -2.94 4.05 6.84
N LYS A 199 -2.32 2.91 6.50
CA LYS A 199 -0.86 2.76 6.56
C LYS A 199 -0.12 3.76 5.67
N LEU A 200 -0.60 3.97 4.44
CA LEU A 200 -0.04 4.97 3.51
C LEU A 200 -0.15 6.40 4.05
N PHE A 201 -1.31 6.79 4.59
CA PHE A 201 -1.47 8.14 5.15
C PHE A 201 -0.64 8.31 6.41
N GLU A 202 -0.56 7.28 7.26
CA GLU A 202 0.27 7.31 8.46
C GLU A 202 1.74 7.53 8.13
N SER A 203 2.27 6.84 7.10
CA SER A 203 3.68 6.88 6.76
C SER A 203 4.12 8.09 5.94
N ILE A 204 3.20 8.78 5.25
CA ILE A 204 3.56 9.85 4.28
C ILE A 204 2.86 11.18 4.58
N VAL A 205 1.60 11.16 5.03
CA VAL A 205 0.81 12.39 5.16
C VAL A 205 0.84 12.92 6.59
N THR A 206 0.71 12.03 7.58
CA THR A 206 0.62 12.44 8.98
C THR A 206 1.97 12.28 9.67
N VAL A 207 2.99 12.86 9.06
CA VAL A 207 4.36 12.97 9.57
C VAL A 207 4.58 14.41 10.02
N GLU A 208 5.41 14.61 11.05
CA GLU A 208 5.71 15.93 11.59
C GLU A 208 6.65 16.68 10.64
N GLY A 209 6.27 17.90 10.26
CA GLY A 209 7.02 18.71 9.29
C GLY A 209 6.46 18.70 7.86
N GLU A 210 5.40 17.93 7.59
CA GLU A 210 4.71 17.95 6.29
C GLU A 210 4.08 19.32 5.98
N ASP A 211 4.18 19.75 4.72
CA ASP A 211 3.75 21.08 4.27
C ASP A 211 2.25 21.11 3.98
N PHE A 212 1.45 21.14 5.05
CA PHE A 212 0.01 21.29 4.94
C PHE A 212 -0.37 22.71 4.51
N LEU A 213 -1.27 22.79 3.52
CA LEU A 213 -1.85 24.06 3.03
C LEU A 213 -2.33 24.99 4.17
N ASN A 214 -2.88 24.40 5.23
CA ASN A 214 -3.25 25.10 6.47
C ASN A 214 -3.50 24.11 7.60
N SER A 215 -3.53 24.62 8.83
CA SER A 215 -3.79 23.84 10.05
C SER A 215 -5.15 23.11 10.08
N ARG A 216 -6.12 23.52 9.25
CA ARG A 216 -7.40 22.80 9.14
C ARG A 216 -7.24 21.52 8.31
N GLU A 217 -6.55 21.57 7.18
CA GLU A 217 -6.30 20.39 6.35
C GLU A 217 -5.44 19.35 7.10
N GLU A 218 -4.43 19.82 7.84
CA GLU A 218 -3.65 18.98 8.75
C GLU A 218 -4.56 18.24 9.75
N LYS A 219 -5.34 18.99 10.55
CA LYS A 219 -6.26 18.41 11.55
C LYS A 219 -7.24 17.41 10.95
N GLU A 220 -7.74 17.68 9.75
CA GLU A 220 -8.68 16.80 9.05
C GLU A 220 -8.03 15.50 8.57
N CYS A 221 -6.77 15.54 8.10
CA CYS A 221 -6.02 14.34 7.73
C CYS A 221 -5.72 13.48 8.96
N TYR A 222 -5.21 14.08 10.03
CA TYR A 222 -4.95 13.39 11.30
C TYR A 222 -6.22 12.79 11.90
N LYS A 223 -7.35 13.53 11.85
CA LYS A 223 -8.66 13.04 12.29
C LYS A 223 -9.14 11.86 11.46
N LEU A 224 -9.04 11.94 10.13
CA LEU A 224 -9.44 10.87 9.21
C LEU A 224 -8.69 9.57 9.55
N VAL A 225 -7.37 9.66 9.70
CA VAL A 225 -6.55 8.51 10.05
C VAL A 225 -6.95 7.96 11.41
N ARG A 226 -7.08 8.79 12.45
CA ARG A 226 -7.52 8.34 13.78
C ARG A 226 -8.87 7.63 13.77
N GLU A 227 -9.88 8.24 13.14
CA GLU A 227 -11.25 7.69 13.09
C GLU A 227 -11.30 6.37 12.32
N SER A 228 -10.65 6.33 11.16
CA SER A 228 -10.59 5.11 10.34
C SER A 228 -9.76 4.01 11.00
N THR A 229 -8.63 4.32 11.65
CA THR A 229 -7.82 3.37 12.40
C THR A 229 -8.64 2.72 13.51
N LYS A 230 -9.41 3.50 14.28
CA LYS A 230 -10.31 2.95 15.31
C LYS A 230 -11.36 2.01 14.71
N PHE A 231 -12.03 2.47 13.64
CA PHE A 231 -13.03 1.65 12.96
C PHE A 231 -12.44 0.33 12.43
N ILE A 232 -11.30 0.38 11.74
CA ILE A 232 -10.66 -0.80 11.16
C ILE A 232 -10.07 -1.71 12.25
N TYR A 233 -9.60 -1.16 13.36
CA TYR A 233 -9.14 -1.95 14.50
C TYR A 233 -10.23 -2.87 15.05
N ASP A 234 -11.46 -2.36 15.17
CA ASP A 234 -12.62 -3.15 15.61
C ASP A 234 -13.05 -4.18 14.54
N ARG A 235 -13.07 -3.78 13.27
CA ARG A 235 -13.44 -4.70 12.18
C ARG A 235 -12.45 -5.85 12.04
N LEU A 236 -11.15 -5.59 12.11
CA LEU A 236 -10.13 -6.64 12.07
C LEU A 236 -10.25 -7.60 13.26
N GLU A 237 -10.75 -7.15 14.42
CA GLU A 237 -11.08 -8.05 15.52
C GLU A 237 -12.19 -9.02 15.15
N GLU A 238 -13.28 -8.53 14.56
CA GLU A 238 -14.41 -9.35 14.12
C GLU A 238 -13.96 -10.40 13.08
N PHE A 239 -13.22 -9.97 12.06
CA PHE A 239 -12.65 -10.87 11.05
C PHE A 239 -11.70 -11.92 11.66
N SER A 240 -10.91 -11.55 12.67
CA SER A 240 -10.00 -12.50 13.34
C SER A 240 -10.72 -13.60 14.15
N LYS A 241 -12.02 -13.43 14.42
CA LYS A 241 -12.87 -14.41 15.11
C LYS A 241 -13.72 -15.25 14.15
N TYR A 242 -13.78 -14.86 12.87
CA TYR A 242 -14.58 -15.55 11.87
C TYR A 242 -13.99 -16.91 11.51
N ASN A 243 -14.86 -17.90 11.27
CA ASN A 243 -14.49 -19.23 10.83
C ASN A 243 -15.38 -19.65 9.64
N CYS A 244 -14.79 -19.74 8.45
CA CYS A 244 -15.49 -20.09 7.22
C CYS A 244 -15.73 -21.60 7.18
N LYS A 245 -17.01 -22.01 7.17
CA LYS A 245 -17.40 -23.44 7.23
C LYS A 245 -16.96 -24.25 6.02
N THR A 246 -16.79 -23.60 4.88
CA THR A 246 -16.42 -24.22 3.59
C THR A 246 -14.91 -24.20 3.35
N ALA A 247 -14.13 -23.46 4.16
CA ALA A 247 -12.68 -23.41 4.08
C ALA A 247 -12.03 -24.50 4.96
N SER A 248 -10.79 -24.88 4.62
CA SER A 248 -9.99 -25.77 5.47
C SER A 248 -9.61 -25.10 6.80
N ASP A 249 -9.37 -25.91 7.83
CA ASP A 249 -8.90 -25.42 9.14
C ASP A 249 -7.59 -24.64 9.03
N GLU A 250 -6.71 -25.06 8.13
CA GLU A 250 -5.46 -24.38 7.85
C GLU A 250 -5.69 -22.99 7.26
N LEU A 251 -6.53 -22.85 6.24
CA LEU A 251 -6.85 -21.56 5.65
C LEU A 251 -7.52 -20.64 6.68
N ASN A 252 -8.47 -21.14 7.45
CA ASN A 252 -9.11 -20.41 8.53
C ASN A 252 -8.10 -19.95 9.60
N ARG A 253 -7.09 -20.76 9.92
CA ARG A 253 -6.01 -20.37 10.83
C ARG A 253 -5.16 -19.23 10.25
N HIS A 254 -4.75 -19.33 8.98
CA HIS A 254 -3.97 -18.28 8.32
C HIS A 254 -4.75 -16.95 8.24
N MET A 255 -6.01 -16.98 7.81
CA MET A 255 -6.85 -15.78 7.73
C MET A 255 -7.05 -15.11 9.10
N ARG A 256 -7.35 -15.88 10.14
CA ARG A 256 -7.50 -15.32 11.50
C ARG A 256 -6.20 -14.71 12.02
N ASN A 257 -5.07 -15.37 11.80
CA ASN A 257 -3.76 -14.85 12.20
C ASN A 257 -3.41 -13.58 11.43
N MET A 258 -3.66 -13.55 10.12
CA MET A 258 -3.48 -12.37 9.28
C MET A 258 -4.23 -11.17 9.85
N PHE A 259 -5.56 -11.29 10.05
CA PHE A 259 -6.36 -10.18 10.59
C PHE A 259 -5.96 -9.76 12.00
N LYS A 260 -5.62 -10.73 12.87
CA LYS A 260 -5.09 -10.45 14.22
C LYS A 260 -3.78 -9.65 14.16
N ASN A 261 -2.87 -10.03 13.26
CA ASN A 261 -1.57 -9.37 13.12
C ASN A 261 -1.70 -8.01 12.44
N MET A 262 -2.57 -7.87 11.43
CA MET A 262 -2.94 -6.57 10.84
C MET A 262 -3.48 -5.63 11.93
N ARG A 263 -4.41 -6.11 12.76
CA ARG A 263 -4.97 -5.34 13.88
C ARG A 263 -3.88 -4.89 14.85
N SER A 264 -3.00 -5.81 15.25
CA SER A 264 -1.89 -5.51 16.16
C SER A 264 -0.91 -4.49 15.56
N SER A 265 -0.75 -4.48 14.24
CA SER A 265 0.11 -3.52 13.54
C SER A 265 -0.42 -2.09 13.53
N LEU A 266 -1.72 -1.87 13.72
CA LEU A 266 -2.30 -0.52 13.79
C LEU A 266 -1.89 0.25 15.05
N LYS A 267 -1.39 -0.47 16.06
CA LYS A 267 -0.81 0.09 17.30
C LYS A 267 0.66 0.50 17.16
N GLU A 268 1.28 0.24 16.01
CA GLU A 268 2.62 0.75 15.72
C GLU A 268 2.56 2.23 15.31
N GLU A 269 3.49 3.03 15.81
CA GLU A 269 3.69 4.41 15.37
C GLU A 269 4.59 4.36 14.11
N VAL A 270 3.99 4.58 12.93
CA VAL A 270 4.69 4.62 11.61
C VAL A 270 4.77 6.08 11.08
N GLY A 271 4.25 7.02 11.85
CA GLY A 271 4.29 8.46 11.60
C GLY A 271 4.01 9.19 12.92
N SER A 272 3.50 10.41 12.85
CA SER A 272 3.36 11.28 14.03
C SER A 272 2.04 11.12 14.80
N ILE A 273 1.16 10.20 14.37
CA ILE A 273 -0.09 9.90 15.08
C ILE A 273 0.18 9.02 16.30
N LYS A 274 -0.04 9.59 17.49
CA LYS A 274 -0.09 8.86 18.76
C LYS A 274 -1.28 7.91 18.82
N LYS A 275 -1.04 6.69 19.32
CA LYS A 275 -1.97 5.55 19.31
C LYS A 275 -2.68 5.33 20.64
N ASP A 276 -2.74 6.35 21.49
CA ASP A 276 -3.39 6.39 22.80
C ASP A 276 -4.91 6.11 22.76
N PHE A 277 -5.51 6.16 21.57
CA PHE A 277 -6.93 5.92 21.33
C PHE A 277 -7.29 4.43 21.03
N LEU A 278 -6.33 3.49 21.09
CA LEU A 278 -6.46 2.06 20.73
C LEU A 278 -6.14 1.07 21.87
#